data_AF-A0A955VGN7-F1
#
_entry.id   AF-A0A955VGN7-F1
#
_cell.length_a   1.000
_cell.length_b   1.000
_cell.length_c   1.000
_cell.angle_alpha   90.00
_cell.angle_beta   90.00
_cell.angle_gamma   90.00
#
_symmetry.space_group_name_H-M   'P 1'
#
loop_
_entity.id
_entity.type
_entity.pdbx_description
1 polymer ?
#
loop_
_entity_poly.entity_id
_entity_poly.type
_entity_poly.pdbx_seq_one_letter_code
_entity_poly.pdbx_strand_id
1 'polypeptide(L)'
;MRWTSMILAAWAVLLFAGCKMSPEALCKRQMAMYKAAREGQGKKLSDDSVKKKTERCVEKAKKLKESEPKYYDCVAKCTKDVSSWGQWREKCGKGCAKEKK
;
A
#
# COMPACT_ATOMS: atom_id res chain seq x y z
N MET A 1 27.64 -19.83 42.54
CA MET A 1 26.26 -20.13 42.10
C MET A 1 25.52 -18.83 41.84
N ARG A 2 25.20 -18.55 40.57
CA ARG A 2 24.07 -17.72 40.15
C ARG A 2 23.83 -18.04 38.68
N TRP A 3 22.85 -18.92 38.49
CA TRP A 3 22.35 -19.39 37.21
C TRP A 3 21.49 -18.32 36.52
N THR A 4 21.27 -18.56 35.22
CA THR A 4 20.11 -18.15 34.40
C THR A 4 19.94 -16.67 34.09
N SER A 5 20.13 -16.35 32.81
CA SER A 5 19.07 -15.92 31.88
C SER A 5 19.68 -14.95 30.87
N MET A 6 20.13 -15.45 29.73
CA MET A 6 19.31 -15.57 28.52
C MET A 6 18.73 -14.25 28.04
N ILE A 7 19.11 -13.90 26.79
CA ILE A 7 18.30 -13.22 25.80
C ILE A 7 18.04 -11.75 26.11
N LEU A 8 18.62 -10.85 25.31
CA LEU A 8 17.86 -9.78 24.62
C LEU A 8 18.76 -8.89 23.72
N ALA A 9 19.90 -9.37 23.24
CA ALA A 9 20.66 -8.69 22.17
C ALA A 9 20.02 -8.89 20.77
N ALA A 10 18.69 -8.85 20.67
CA ALA A 10 17.93 -9.14 19.46
C ALA A 10 16.82 -8.09 19.16
N TRP A 11 16.94 -6.86 19.64
CA TRP A 11 15.91 -5.82 19.44
C TRP A 11 16.38 -4.55 18.74
N ALA A 12 17.64 -4.45 18.28
CA ALA A 12 18.17 -3.23 17.66
C ALA A 12 18.36 -3.29 16.13
N VAL A 13 17.90 -4.36 15.44
CA VAL A 13 17.97 -4.47 13.96
C VAL A 13 16.58 -4.33 13.29
N LEU A 14 15.51 -4.05 14.05
CA LEU A 14 14.14 -3.95 13.51
C LEU A 14 13.58 -2.52 13.41
N LEU A 15 14.37 -1.47 13.67
CA LEU A 15 13.85 -0.09 13.59
C LEU A 15 13.74 0.48 12.16
N PHE A 16 14.12 -0.30 11.13
CA PHE A 16 13.79 -0.02 9.72
C PHE A 16 12.72 -0.98 9.15
N ALA A 17 12.08 -1.79 9.99
CA ALA A 17 10.98 -2.65 9.58
C ALA A 17 9.64 -1.89 9.58
N GLY A 18 9.52 -0.95 8.65
CA GLY A 18 8.24 -0.71 7.99
C GLY A 18 7.25 0.23 8.66
N CYS A 19 7.39 1.52 8.36
CA CYS A 19 6.21 2.32 7.98
C CYS A 19 5.60 1.72 6.69
N LYS A 20 5.09 0.48 6.76
CA LYS A 20 4.28 -0.11 5.70
C LYS A 20 3.01 0.71 5.63
N MET A 21 2.71 1.24 4.45
CA MET A 21 1.52 2.03 4.25
C MET A 21 0.31 1.16 4.62
N SER A 22 -0.57 1.67 5.49
CA SER A 22 -1.81 0.96 5.83
C SER A 22 -2.69 0.81 4.59
N PRO A 23 -3.52 -0.23 4.48
CA PRO A 23 -4.40 -0.45 3.33
C PRO A 23 -5.27 0.77 3.03
N GLU A 24 -5.71 1.47 4.08
CA GLU A 24 -6.43 2.74 3.99
C GLU A 24 -5.61 3.86 3.36
N ALA A 25 -4.37 4.04 3.79
CA ALA A 25 -3.49 5.07 3.23
C ALA A 25 -3.13 4.76 1.76
N LEU A 26 -2.91 3.48 1.43
CA LEU A 26 -2.71 3.02 0.05
C LEU A 26 -3.90 3.39 -0.82
N CYS A 27 -5.10 3.00 -0.39
CA CYS A 27 -6.33 3.20 -1.15
C CYS A 27 -6.73 4.67 -1.24
N LYS A 28 -6.55 5.46 -0.17
CA LYS A 28 -6.75 6.92 -0.21
C LYS A 28 -5.85 7.58 -1.24
N ARG A 29 -4.55 7.23 -1.23
CA ARG A 29 -3.56 7.80 -2.15
C ARG A 29 -3.82 7.37 -3.59
N GLN A 30 -4.17 6.11 -3.79
CA GLN A 30 -4.56 5.56 -5.08
C GLN A 30 -5.85 6.21 -5.63
N MET A 31 -6.86 6.39 -4.78
CA MET A 31 -8.11 7.06 -5.17
C MET A 31 -7.92 8.56 -5.40
N ALA A 32 -7.01 9.22 -4.68
CA ALA A 32 -6.64 10.61 -4.95
C ALA A 32 -6.03 10.76 -6.35
N MET A 33 -5.08 9.89 -6.73
CA MET A 33 -4.53 9.86 -8.09
C MET A 33 -5.59 9.55 -9.14
N TYR A 34 -6.51 8.62 -8.85
CA TYR A 34 -7.61 8.28 -9.75
C TYR A 34 -8.59 9.44 -9.92
N LYS A 35 -8.97 10.12 -8.83
CA LYS A 35 -9.84 11.30 -8.84
C LYS A 35 -9.19 12.40 -9.67
N ALA A 36 -7.95 12.76 -9.39
CA ALA A 36 -7.19 13.77 -10.14
C ALA A 36 -7.08 13.42 -11.64
N ALA A 37 -6.80 12.15 -11.98
CA ALA A 37 -6.74 11.70 -13.37
C ALA A 37 -8.11 11.74 -14.08
N ARG A 38 -9.22 11.59 -13.36
CA ARG A 38 -10.58 11.65 -13.90
C ARG A 38 -11.08 13.08 -14.04
N GLU A 39 -10.75 13.94 -13.07
CA GLU A 39 -11.00 15.37 -13.13
C GLU A 39 -10.24 16.00 -14.30
N GLY A 40 -8.98 15.60 -14.53
CA GLY A 40 -8.22 16.00 -15.72
C GLY A 40 -8.81 15.53 -17.06
N GLN A 41 -9.73 14.57 -17.06
CA GLN A 41 -10.49 14.11 -18.23
C GLN A 41 -11.90 14.71 -18.31
N GLY A 42 -12.22 15.74 -17.51
CA GLY A 42 -13.54 16.36 -17.46
C GLY A 42 -14.62 15.53 -16.77
N LYS A 43 -14.26 14.41 -16.12
CA LYS A 43 -15.18 13.54 -15.38
C LYS A 43 -15.04 13.76 -13.88
N LYS A 44 -15.92 14.55 -13.29
CA LYS A 44 -16.00 14.71 -11.83
C LYS A 44 -16.53 13.42 -11.20
N LEU A 45 -15.80 12.86 -10.23
CA LEU A 45 -16.33 11.82 -9.36
C LEU A 45 -16.94 12.46 -8.13
N SER A 46 -18.19 12.13 -7.83
CA SER A 46 -18.83 12.48 -6.56
C SER A 46 -18.09 11.84 -5.39
N ASP A 47 -17.96 12.57 -4.28
CA ASP A 47 -17.24 12.08 -3.10
C ASP A 47 -17.84 10.79 -2.51
N ASP A 48 -19.16 10.56 -2.64
CA ASP A 48 -19.80 9.30 -2.25
C ASP A 48 -19.26 8.09 -3.04
N SER A 49 -19.04 8.28 -4.35
CA SER A 49 -18.45 7.25 -5.22
C SER A 49 -16.97 7.02 -4.91
N VAL A 50 -16.22 8.08 -4.59
CA VAL A 50 -14.82 7.97 -4.18
C VAL A 50 -14.72 7.23 -2.85
N LYS A 51 -15.58 7.54 -1.89
CA LYS A 51 -15.64 6.88 -0.58
C LYS A 51 -15.93 5.39 -0.73
N LYS A 52 -17.01 5.02 -1.43
CA LYS A 52 -17.36 3.61 -1.70
C LYS A 52 -16.25 2.84 -2.41
N LYS A 53 -15.57 3.46 -3.38
CA LYS A 53 -14.42 2.85 -4.06
C LYS A 53 -13.21 2.71 -3.15
N THR A 54 -12.97 3.68 -2.27
CA THR A 54 -11.90 3.63 -1.26
C THR A 54 -12.15 2.50 -0.28
N GLU A 55 -13.35 2.38 0.29
CA GLU A 55 -13.71 1.32 1.23
C GLU A 55 -13.57 -0.07 0.59
N ARG A 56 -14.10 -0.24 -0.63
CA ARG A 56 -13.94 -1.50 -1.38
C ARG A 56 -12.48 -1.81 -1.72
N CYS A 57 -11.66 -0.79 -1.97
CA CYS A 57 -10.22 -0.95 -2.14
C CYS A 57 -9.57 -1.41 -0.84
N VAL A 58 -9.92 -0.83 0.31
CA VAL A 58 -9.35 -1.17 1.62
C VAL A 58 -9.62 -2.61 1.97
N GLU A 59 -10.85 -3.07 1.78
CA GLU A 59 -11.23 -4.47 2.03
C GLU A 59 -10.44 -5.44 1.13
N LYS A 60 -10.26 -5.10 -0.15
CA LYS A 60 -9.41 -5.89 -1.06
C LYS A 60 -7.93 -5.85 -0.68
N ALA A 61 -7.43 -4.69 -0.27
CA ALA A 61 -6.05 -4.47 0.11
C ALA A 61 -5.70 -5.20 1.42
N LYS A 62 -6.64 -5.29 2.38
CA LYS A 62 -6.50 -6.14 3.57
C LYS A 62 -6.35 -7.61 3.17
N LYS A 63 -7.24 -8.14 2.33
CA LYS A 63 -7.14 -9.52 1.82
C LYS A 63 -5.84 -9.76 1.07
N LEU A 64 -5.42 -8.82 0.22
CA LEU A 64 -4.14 -8.87 -0.49
C LEU A 64 -2.94 -8.85 0.47
N LYS A 65 -3.00 -8.08 1.56
CA LYS A 65 -1.95 -8.09 2.58
C LYS A 65 -1.85 -9.44 3.28
N GLU A 66 -2.97 -10.13 3.50
CA GLU A 66 -2.99 -11.45 4.13
C GLU A 66 -2.57 -12.57 3.17
N SER A 67 -3.10 -12.57 1.94
CA SER A 67 -2.86 -13.64 0.95
C SER A 67 -1.55 -13.45 0.18
N GLU A 68 -1.21 -12.21 -0.17
CA GLU A 68 -0.05 -11.84 -0.99
C GLU A 68 0.73 -10.65 -0.39
N PRO A 69 1.29 -10.80 0.83
CA PRO A 69 1.94 -9.70 1.55
C PRO A 69 3.09 -9.07 0.77
N LYS A 70 3.82 -9.85 -0.04
CA LYS A 70 4.95 -9.35 -0.86
C LYS A 70 4.48 -8.41 -1.98
N TYR A 71 3.45 -8.81 -2.71
CA TYR A 71 2.82 -7.96 -3.71
C TYR A 71 2.26 -6.69 -3.08
N TYR A 72 1.55 -6.82 -1.95
CA TYR A 72 1.02 -5.68 -1.21
C TYR A 72 2.15 -4.73 -0.79
N ASP A 73 3.25 -5.23 -0.23
CA ASP A 73 4.38 -4.42 0.20
C ASP A 73 5.10 -3.72 -0.96
N CYS A 74 5.27 -4.41 -2.08
CA CYS A 74 5.83 -3.81 -3.29
C CYS A 74 4.96 -2.64 -3.78
N VAL A 75 3.65 -2.87 -3.89
CA VAL A 75 2.70 -1.84 -4.32
C VAL A 75 2.64 -0.69 -3.30
N ALA A 76 2.67 -0.99 -2.00
CA ALA A 76 2.66 -0.01 -0.93
C ALA A 76 3.90 0.88 -0.92
N LYS A 77 5.08 0.32 -1.17
CA LYS A 77 6.30 1.11 -1.35
C LYS A 77 6.20 1.97 -2.60
N CYS A 78 5.92 1.36 -3.75
CA CYS A 78 5.85 2.08 -5.02
C CYS A 78 4.80 3.20 -5.02
N THR A 79 3.66 3.01 -4.35
CA THR A 79 2.60 4.04 -4.22
C THR A 79 3.07 5.28 -3.46
N LYS A 80 4.12 5.19 -2.63
CA LYS A 80 4.75 6.38 -2.02
C LYS A 80 5.52 7.22 -3.03
N ASP A 81 6.18 6.57 -3.97
CA ASP A 81 7.11 7.20 -4.92
C ASP A 81 6.41 7.74 -6.17
N VAL A 82 5.16 7.35 -6.42
CA VAL A 82 4.39 7.81 -7.57
C VAL A 82 3.35 8.86 -7.18
N SER A 83 3.19 9.85 -8.06
CA SER A 83 2.29 10.99 -7.86
C SER A 83 1.13 11.05 -8.86
N SER A 84 1.12 10.17 -9.86
CA SER A 84 0.08 10.13 -10.90
C SER A 84 -0.43 8.71 -11.17
N TRP A 85 -1.68 8.60 -11.62
CA TRP A 85 -2.31 7.32 -11.93
C TRP A 85 -1.57 6.55 -13.05
N GLY A 86 -1.06 7.26 -14.06
CA GLY A 86 -0.30 6.67 -15.17
C GLY A 86 1.00 6.02 -14.69
N GLN A 87 1.79 6.75 -13.89
CA GLN A 87 3.02 6.22 -13.29
C GLN A 87 2.74 5.06 -12.34
N TRP A 88 1.65 5.14 -11.56
CA TRP A 88 1.25 4.07 -10.67
C TRP A 88 0.96 2.77 -11.45
N ARG A 89 0.24 2.85 -12.57
CA ARG A 89 -0.08 1.68 -13.40
C ARG A 89 1.17 1.03 -14.00
N GLU A 90 2.09 1.85 -14.48
CA GLU A 90 3.29 1.38 -15.16
C GLU A 90 4.35 0.88 -14.18
N LYS A 91 4.64 1.65 -13.13
CA LYS A 91 5.69 1.31 -12.14
C LYS A 91 5.20 0.35 -11.07
N CYS A 92 4.01 0.57 -10.51
CA CYS A 92 3.53 -0.22 -9.38
C CYS A 92 2.70 -1.42 -9.86
N GLY A 93 1.76 -1.20 -10.77
CA GLY A 93 0.91 -2.27 -11.30
C GLY A 93 1.71 -3.33 -12.05
N LYS A 94 2.46 -2.94 -13.08
CA LYS A 94 3.30 -3.88 -13.84
C LYS A 94 4.59 -4.26 -13.12
N GLY A 95 5.26 -3.31 -12.47
CA GLY A 95 6.54 -3.56 -11.80
C GLY A 95 6.45 -4.51 -10.60
N CYS A 96 5.31 -4.50 -9.87
CA CYS A 96 5.06 -5.42 -8.78
C CYS A 96 4.31 -6.69 -9.21
N ALA A 97 3.85 -6.81 -10.46
CA ALA A 97 3.13 -8.00 -10.93
C ALA A 97 3.94 -9.30 -10.76
N LYS A 98 5.27 -9.21 -10.80
CA LYS A 98 6.20 -10.33 -10.56
C LYS A 98 6.25 -10.83 -9.11
N GLU A 99 5.76 -10.03 -8.16
CA GLU A 99 5.65 -10.39 -6.73
C GLU A 99 4.34 -11.10 -6.42
N LYS A 100 3.43 -11.14 -7.40
CA LYS A 100 2.16 -11.85 -7.33
C LYS A 100 2.46 -13.35 -7.46
N LYS A 101 2.05 -14.16 -6.48
CA LYS A 101 2.33 -15.60 -6.42
C LYS A 101 1.11 -16.43 -6.79
#